data_AF-A0A2V8NHQ0-F1
#
_entry.id   AF-A0A2V8NHQ0-F1
#
_cell.length_a   1.000
_cell.length_b   1.000
_cell.length_c   1.000
_cell.angle_alpha   90.00
_cell.angle_beta   90.00
_cell.angle_gamma   90.00
#
_symmetry.space_group_name_H-M   'P 1'
#
loop_
_entity.id
_entity.type
_entity.pdbx_description
1 polymer ?
#
loop_
_entity_poly.entity_id
_entity_poly.type
_entity_poly.pdbx_seq_one_letter_code
_entity_poly.pdbx_strand_id
1 'polypeptide(L)'
;MNEDYLWDKTGERDPEIERLERSLSSLRYKRTSKPLPLPVASRPQFRLNSTWLAAAAAIALLIFAGGLWLALHRSNSNEQSNGIAGGVVPEPIEFPKDVSVPPTVGTVNPTVQVAEDKKSDRLPETITSRASHNLNSSTQSVERMQKIALRVRNKERVLREEETIRKGELAKEQLIKALQITSDKLNAVQKKIQGTQEHNPIS
;
A
#
# COMPACT_ATOMS: atom_id res chain seq x y z
N MET A 1 -28.43 42.82 26.00
CA MET A 1 -28.04 42.56 24.60
C MET A 1 -28.97 41.49 24.08
N ASN A 2 -29.55 41.68 22.89
CA ASN A 2 -30.62 40.83 22.37
C ASN A 2 -29.99 39.65 21.59
N GLU A 3 -30.18 38.42 22.06
CA GLU A 3 -29.51 37.23 21.50
C GLU A 3 -30.05 36.85 20.11
N ASP A 4 -31.31 37.21 19.84
CA ASP A 4 -32.00 36.96 18.57
C ASP A 4 -31.34 37.72 17.39
N TYR A 5 -30.72 38.88 17.67
CA TYR A 5 -30.02 39.66 16.65
C TYR A 5 -28.69 39.02 16.23
N LEU A 6 -28.02 38.29 17.13
CA LEU A 6 -26.69 37.71 16.91
C LEU A 6 -26.70 36.53 15.95
N TRP A 7 -27.78 35.74 15.97
CA TRP A 7 -27.87 34.52 15.16
C TRP A 7 -28.64 34.73 13.86
N ASP A 8 -29.80 35.39 13.92
CA ASP A 8 -30.72 35.47 12.78
C ASP A 8 -30.94 36.90 12.26
N LYS A 9 -30.30 37.90 12.89
CA LYS A 9 -30.50 39.34 12.62
C LYS A 9 -31.96 39.80 12.75
N THR A 10 -32.79 39.04 13.46
CA THR A 10 -34.19 39.37 13.74
C THR A 10 -34.28 40.12 15.07
N GLY A 11 -34.78 41.36 15.06
CA GLY A 11 -34.96 42.17 16.27
C GLY A 11 -34.54 43.63 16.11
N GLU A 12 -34.74 44.42 17.16
CA GLU A 12 -34.35 45.83 17.22
C GLU A 12 -32.82 45.94 17.25
N ARG A 13 -32.27 46.65 16.27
CA ARG A 13 -30.83 46.71 16.01
C ARG A 13 -30.15 47.61 17.03
N ASP A 14 -29.19 47.05 17.76
CA ASP A 14 -28.40 47.81 18.73
C ASP A 14 -27.55 48.88 18.00
N PRO A 15 -27.63 50.17 18.39
CA PRO A 15 -26.89 51.25 17.74
C PRO A 15 -25.37 51.08 17.81
N GLU A 16 -24.85 50.38 18.82
CA GLU A 16 -23.42 50.10 18.94
C GLU A 16 -22.97 49.05 17.91
N ILE A 17 -23.77 47.99 17.75
CA ILE A 17 -23.50 46.93 16.76
C ILE A 17 -23.60 47.50 15.34
N GLU A 18 -24.52 48.43 15.06
CA GLU A 18 -24.62 49.08 13.75
C GLU A 18 -23.35 49.88 13.41
N ARG A 19 -22.77 50.59 14.39
CA ARG A 19 -21.51 51.32 14.20
C ARG A 19 -20.34 50.37 13.89
N LEU A 20 -20.28 49.23 14.57
CA LEU A 20 -19.26 48.20 14.35
C LEU A 20 -19.44 47.49 12.98
N GLU A 21 -20.66 47.15 12.59
CA GLU A 21 -20.93 46.55 11.28
C GLU A 21 -20.54 47.52 10.16
N ARG A 22 -20.83 48.82 10.34
CA ARG A 22 -20.44 49.87 9.38
C ARG A 22 -18.93 50.03 9.29
N SER A 23 -18.19 50.05 10.40
CA SER A 23 -16.72 50.18 10.37
C SER A 23 -16.03 48.95 9.77
N LEU A 24 -16.50 47.75 10.12
CA LEU A 24 -15.96 46.47 9.65
C LEU A 24 -16.41 46.10 8.23
N SER A 25 -17.45 46.74 7.69
CA SER A 25 -17.95 46.47 6.32
C SER A 25 -16.87 46.64 5.24
N SER A 26 -15.90 47.52 5.47
CA SER A 26 -14.77 47.77 4.56
C SER A 26 -13.75 46.62 4.52
N LEU A 27 -13.59 45.92 5.64
CA LEU A 27 -12.68 44.77 5.83
C LEU A 27 -13.33 43.45 5.44
N ARG A 28 -14.63 43.47 5.10
CA ARG A 28 -15.37 42.27 4.73
C ARG A 28 -14.70 41.64 3.50
N TYR A 29 -14.39 40.35 3.60
CA TYR A 29 -13.79 39.58 2.52
C TYR A 29 -14.66 39.68 1.26
N LYS A 30 -14.22 40.51 0.31
CA LYS A 30 -14.79 40.55 -1.03
C LYS A 30 -14.23 39.33 -1.73
N ARG A 31 -15.05 38.28 -1.82
CA ARG A 31 -14.82 37.12 -2.69
C ARG A 31 -14.87 37.60 -4.14
N THR A 32 -13.89 38.40 -4.54
CA THR A 32 -13.59 38.73 -5.92
C THR A 32 -12.88 37.51 -6.47
N SER A 33 -13.63 36.42 -6.64
CA SER A 33 -13.15 35.23 -7.31
C SER A 33 -13.01 35.59 -8.78
N LYS A 34 -11.89 36.24 -9.12
CA LYS A 34 -11.31 36.06 -10.44
C LYS A 34 -11.05 34.56 -10.51
N PRO A 35 -11.78 33.79 -11.33
CA PRO A 35 -11.66 32.34 -11.31
C PRO A 35 -10.19 32.02 -11.57
N LEU A 36 -9.53 31.44 -10.57
CA LEU A 36 -8.20 30.89 -10.79
C LEU A 36 -8.36 29.90 -11.95
N PRO A 37 -7.53 29.98 -13.01
CA PRO A 37 -7.51 28.97 -14.05
C PRO A 37 -6.94 27.70 -13.43
N LEU A 38 -7.79 26.99 -12.68
CA LEU A 38 -7.52 25.64 -12.26
C LEU A 38 -7.47 24.84 -13.56
N PRO A 39 -6.39 24.10 -13.84
CA PRO A 39 -6.43 23.14 -14.92
C PRO A 39 -7.64 22.27 -14.63
N VAL A 40 -8.61 22.28 -15.54
CA VAL A 40 -9.72 21.33 -15.53
C VAL A 40 -9.07 19.97 -15.69
N ALA A 41 -8.66 19.39 -14.57
CA ALA A 41 -8.27 18.00 -14.47
C ALA A 41 -9.52 17.26 -14.90
N SER A 42 -9.54 16.87 -16.17
CA SER A 42 -10.53 16.01 -16.78
C SER A 42 -10.60 14.78 -15.90
N ARG A 43 -11.58 14.77 -14.98
CA ARG A 43 -11.82 13.64 -14.10
C ARG A 43 -12.03 12.45 -15.03
N PRO A 44 -11.15 11.44 -15.01
CA PRO A 44 -11.40 10.26 -15.81
C PRO A 44 -12.71 9.69 -15.30
N GLN A 45 -13.75 9.81 -16.11
CA GLN A 45 -15.01 9.11 -15.89
C GLN A 45 -14.70 7.64 -16.14
N PHE A 46 -14.09 6.98 -15.16
CA PHE A 46 -14.03 5.53 -15.09
C PHE A 46 -15.47 5.05 -14.89
N ARG A 47 -16.23 5.00 -15.99
CA ARG A 47 -17.43 4.18 -16.12
C ARG A 47 -16.97 2.73 -16.17
N LEU A 48 -16.43 2.27 -15.05
CA LEU A 48 -16.26 0.85 -14.81
C LEU A 48 -17.66 0.33 -14.56
N ASN A 49 -18.13 -0.53 -15.45
CA ASN A 49 -19.32 -1.34 -15.26
C ASN A 49 -19.01 -2.31 -14.11
N SER A 50 -19.02 -1.78 -12.89
CA SER A 50 -18.31 -2.29 -11.71
C SER A 50 -19.20 -3.14 -10.81
N THR A 51 -20.28 -3.71 -11.33
CA THR A 51 -21.11 -4.64 -10.55
C THR A 51 -20.32 -5.88 -10.16
N TRP A 52 -19.46 -6.37 -11.06
CA TRP A 52 -18.60 -7.53 -10.77
C TRP A 52 -17.46 -7.21 -9.79
N LEU A 53 -16.86 -6.02 -9.89
CA LEU A 53 -15.84 -5.57 -8.93
C LEU A 53 -16.44 -5.34 -7.53
N ALA A 54 -17.67 -4.83 -7.44
CA ALA A 54 -18.36 -4.67 -6.16
C ALA A 54 -18.63 -6.02 -5.49
N ALA A 55 -19.05 -7.03 -6.27
CA ALA A 55 -19.24 -8.39 -5.76
C ALA A 55 -17.92 -9.02 -5.26
N ALA A 56 -16.83 -8.86 -6.02
CA ALA A 56 -15.51 -9.36 -5.61
C ALA A 56 -15.01 -8.68 -4.32
N ALA A 57 -15.20 -7.36 -4.20
CA ALA A 57 -14.84 -6.61 -3.00
C ALA A 57 -15.65 -7.04 -1.77
N ALA A 58 -16.95 -7.29 -1.93
CA ALA A 58 -17.80 -7.78 -0.84
C ALA A 58 -17.36 -9.16 -0.33
N ILE A 59 -17.02 -10.08 -1.24
CA ILE A 59 -16.51 -11.41 -0.87
C ILE A 59 -15.16 -11.28 -0.15
N ALA A 60 -14.25 -10.44 -0.66
CA ALA A 60 -12.96 -10.21 -0.02
C ALA A 60 -13.11 -9.67 1.41
N LEU A 61 -14.03 -8.71 1.63
CA LEU A 61 -14.32 -8.18 2.97
C LEU A 61 -14.91 -9.23 3.91
N LEU A 62 -15.80 -10.10 3.42
CA LEU A 62 -16.36 -11.20 4.21
C LEU A 62 -15.28 -12.19 4.67
N ILE A 63 -14.37 -12.57 3.77
CA ILE A 63 -13.25 -13.45 4.09
C ILE A 63 -12.31 -12.77 5.10
N PHE A 64 -12.02 -11.48 4.92
CA PHE A 64 -11.14 -10.73 5.82
C PHE A 64 -11.74 -10.58 7.21
N ALA A 65 -13.02 -10.20 7.30
CA ALA A 65 -13.72 -10.05 8.57
C ALA A 65 -13.87 -11.40 9.29
N GLY A 66 -14.24 -12.46 8.56
CA GLY A 66 -14.34 -13.81 9.10
C GLY A 66 -12.99 -14.36 9.56
N GLY A 67 -11.93 -14.16 8.78
CA GLY A 67 -10.58 -14.57 9.13
C GLY A 67 -10.05 -13.83 10.36
N LEU A 68 -10.28 -12.51 10.46
CA LEU A 68 -9.86 -11.71 11.60
C LEU A 68 -10.63 -12.09 12.87
N TRP A 69 -11.94 -12.31 12.77
CA TRP A 69 -12.77 -12.78 13.88
C TRP A 69 -12.29 -14.14 14.41
N LEU A 70 -12.00 -15.09 13.51
CA LEU A 70 -11.54 -16.42 13.89
C LEU A 70 -10.12 -16.41 14.49
N ALA A 71 -9.23 -15.54 13.99
CA ALA A 71 -7.90 -15.35 14.55
C ALA A 71 -7.95 -14.79 15.98
N LEU A 72 -8.86 -13.85 16.25
CA LEU A 72 -9.06 -13.29 17.59
C LEU A 72 -9.67 -14.33 18.56
N HIS A 73 -10.61 -15.15 18.09
CA HIS A 73 -11.22 -16.20 18.93
C HIS A 73 -10.23 -17.31 19.34
N ARG A 74 -9.24 -17.64 18.48
CA ARG A 74 -8.22 -18.65 18.80
C ARG A 74 -7.24 -18.20 19.89
N SER A 75 -7.09 -16.90 20.11
CA SER A 75 -6.16 -16.38 21.14
C SER A 75 -6.65 -16.67 22.56
N ASN A 76 -7.96 -16.79 22.77
CA ASN A 76 -8.54 -16.97 24.11
C ASN A 76 -8.57 -18.44 24.57
N SER A 77 -8.35 -19.41 23.69
CA SER A 77 -8.38 -20.84 24.04
C SER A 77 -7.05 -21.38 24.60
N ASN A 78 -5.96 -20.59 24.57
CA ASN A 78 -4.65 -21.04 25.06
C ASN A 78 -4.41 -20.77 26.56
N GLU A 79 -5.28 -20.04 27.27
CA GLU A 79 -5.11 -19.84 28.71
C GLU A 79 -5.62 -21.00 29.58
N GLN A 80 -6.37 -21.96 29.01
CA GLN A 80 -7.00 -23.03 29.80
C GLN A 80 -6.22 -24.36 29.83
N SER A 81 -5.06 -24.48 29.15
CA SER A 81 -4.25 -25.72 29.17
C SER A 81 -3.03 -25.70 30.11
N ASN A 82 -2.78 -24.63 30.87
CA ASN A 82 -1.67 -24.56 31.84
C ASN A 82 -2.07 -24.85 33.30
N GLY A 83 -3.28 -25.35 33.51
CA GLY A 83 -3.88 -25.52 34.84
C GLY A 83 -3.94 -26.93 35.42
N ILE A 84 -3.29 -27.95 34.86
CA ILE A 84 -3.17 -29.28 35.51
C ILE A 84 -1.82 -29.92 35.18
N ALA A 85 -0.75 -29.41 35.79
CA ALA A 85 0.49 -30.15 36.00
C ALA A 85 1.12 -29.76 37.34
N GLY A 86 0.28 -29.74 38.38
CA GLY A 86 0.75 -29.81 39.75
C GLY A 86 1.14 -31.25 40.07
N GLY A 87 2.45 -31.50 40.17
CA GLY A 87 3.01 -32.49 41.09
C GLY A 87 2.92 -33.96 40.70
N VAL A 88 3.82 -34.40 39.83
CA VAL A 88 4.65 -35.59 40.12
C VAL A 88 6.03 -35.27 39.53
N VAL A 89 7.04 -35.13 40.39
CA VAL A 89 8.45 -35.10 40.00
C VAL A 89 8.81 -36.53 39.59
N PRO A 90 9.08 -36.84 38.30
CA PRO A 90 9.74 -38.08 37.95
C PRO A 90 11.24 -37.87 38.13
N GLU A 91 11.78 -38.71 38.99
CA GLU A 91 13.18 -39.00 39.22
C GLU A 91 14.03 -38.98 37.93
N PRO A 92 15.26 -38.43 37.94
CA PRO A 92 16.14 -38.38 36.77
C PRO A 92 16.58 -39.79 36.38
N ILE A 93 15.99 -40.34 35.31
CA ILE A 93 16.53 -41.53 34.66
C ILE A 93 17.54 -41.06 33.61
N GLU A 94 18.82 -41.27 33.92
CA GLU A 94 19.92 -41.18 32.98
C GLU A 94 19.70 -42.18 31.85
N PHE A 95 19.60 -41.70 30.61
CA PHE A 95 19.72 -42.56 29.43
C PHE A 95 20.78 -42.03 28.45
N PRO A 96 21.51 -42.96 27.80
CA PRO A 96 22.81 -42.71 27.22
C PRO A 96 22.76 -41.99 25.88
N LYS A 97 23.86 -41.26 25.66
CA LYS A 97 24.36 -40.78 24.37
C LYS A 97 24.41 -41.90 23.33
N ASP A 98 24.24 -41.48 22.08
CA ASP A 98 24.42 -42.22 20.81
C ASP A 98 23.20 -42.96 20.25
N VAL A 99 22.42 -42.22 19.44
CA VAL A 99 21.82 -42.78 18.22
C VAL A 99 21.96 -41.78 17.08
N SER A 100 22.94 -42.05 16.23
CA SER A 100 23.15 -41.46 14.91
C SER A 100 22.10 -42.02 13.93
N VAL A 101 21.37 -41.15 13.21
CA VAL A 101 20.53 -41.53 12.06
C VAL A 101 20.64 -40.45 10.95
N PRO A 102 20.77 -40.85 9.68
CA PRO A 102 21.31 -40.03 8.57
C PRO A 102 20.32 -39.09 7.85
N PRO A 103 20.82 -38.16 7.00
CA PRO A 103 20.00 -37.23 6.23
C PRO A 103 19.34 -37.87 5.00
N THR A 104 18.02 -37.73 4.88
CA THR A 104 17.25 -38.13 3.68
C THR A 104 16.85 -36.92 2.84
N VAL A 105 17.58 -36.74 1.74
CA VAL A 105 17.15 -36.57 0.33
C VAL A 105 15.89 -35.75 0.00
N GLY A 106 16.03 -34.81 -0.95
CA GLY A 106 14.93 -34.47 -1.87
C GLY A 106 14.93 -33.09 -2.54
N THR A 107 15.99 -32.68 -3.23
CA THR A 107 15.92 -31.55 -4.19
C THR A 107 15.48 -32.06 -5.55
N VAL A 108 14.27 -31.70 -5.98
CA VAL A 108 13.77 -31.97 -7.33
C VAL A 108 13.64 -30.64 -8.08
N ASN A 109 14.55 -30.43 -9.03
CA ASN A 109 14.47 -29.37 -10.03
C ASN A 109 13.80 -29.93 -11.30
N PRO A 110 12.83 -29.25 -11.92
CA PRO A 110 12.33 -29.63 -13.24
C PRO A 110 13.24 -29.07 -14.35
N THR A 111 13.89 -30.00 -15.04
CA THR A 111 14.62 -29.81 -16.30
C THR A 111 13.68 -29.36 -17.42
N VAL A 112 14.02 -28.22 -18.03
CA VAL A 112 13.38 -27.65 -19.23
C VAL A 112 13.73 -28.49 -20.45
N GLN A 113 12.71 -29.04 -21.12
CA GLN A 113 12.88 -29.72 -22.40
C GLN A 113 13.01 -28.71 -23.54
N VAL A 114 14.16 -28.75 -24.19
CA VAL A 114 14.47 -28.14 -25.49
C VAL A 114 13.85 -29.05 -26.56
N ALA A 115 12.90 -28.53 -27.33
CA ALA A 115 12.35 -29.25 -28.47
C ALA A 115 13.17 -28.96 -29.74
N GLU A 116 13.64 -30.06 -30.31
CA GLU A 116 14.42 -30.18 -31.53
C GLU A 116 13.74 -29.65 -32.78
N ASP A 117 14.55 -28.85 -33.47
CA ASP A 117 14.71 -28.67 -34.90
C ASP A 117 14.30 -29.89 -35.77
N LYS A 118 13.31 -29.69 -36.64
CA LYS A 118 13.04 -30.58 -37.79
C LYS A 118 13.26 -29.82 -39.09
N LYS A 119 14.48 -29.99 -39.60
CA LYS A 119 14.90 -29.77 -40.98
C LYS A 119 14.07 -30.64 -41.92
N SER A 120 13.27 -30.03 -42.79
CA SER A 120 12.64 -30.71 -43.92
C SER A 120 13.16 -30.09 -45.22
N ASP A 121 14.01 -30.87 -45.90
CA ASP A 121 14.40 -30.65 -47.27
C ASP A 121 13.17 -30.85 -48.18
N ARG A 122 12.76 -29.79 -48.89
CA ARG A 122 11.92 -29.90 -50.10
C ARG A 122 12.44 -28.97 -51.19
N LEU A 123 12.64 -29.60 -52.35
CA LEU A 123 13.13 -29.08 -53.62
C LEU A 123 12.17 -28.08 -54.30
N PRO A 124 12.65 -27.33 -55.32
CA PRO A 124 12.00 -26.13 -55.82
C PRO A 124 11.00 -26.46 -56.94
N GLU A 125 9.76 -25.99 -56.80
CA GLU A 125 8.80 -25.96 -57.90
C GLU A 125 8.35 -24.52 -58.22
N THR A 126 8.86 -24.08 -59.36
CA THR A 126 8.15 -23.41 -60.46
C THR A 126 7.30 -22.17 -60.15
N ILE A 127 7.91 -21.06 -60.55
CA ILE A 127 7.39 -19.72 -60.79
C ILE A 127 6.07 -19.75 -61.59
N THR A 128 4.99 -19.24 -60.99
CA THR A 128 3.97 -18.47 -61.72
C THR A 128 3.67 -17.19 -60.94
N SER A 129 4.39 -16.13 -61.30
CA SER A 129 4.15 -14.77 -60.81
C SER A 129 2.86 -14.24 -61.44
N ARG A 130 1.74 -14.35 -60.72
CA ARG A 130 0.55 -13.51 -60.95
C ARG A 130 0.55 -12.40 -59.91
N ALA A 131 1.01 -11.23 -60.35
CA ALA A 131 0.94 -9.97 -59.62
C ALA A 131 -0.53 -9.61 -59.32
N SER A 132 -1.01 -10.06 -58.17
CA SER A 132 -2.26 -9.60 -57.59
C SER A 132 -1.91 -8.41 -56.69
N HIS A 133 -2.20 -7.21 -57.17
CA HIS A 133 -2.03 -5.97 -56.39
C HIS A 133 -2.82 -6.07 -55.08
N ASN A 134 -2.07 -6.21 -54.00
CA ASN A 134 -2.57 -6.49 -52.66
C ASN A 134 -2.95 -5.18 -51.96
N LEU A 135 -4.23 -4.82 -51.99
CA LEU A 135 -4.80 -3.62 -51.36
C LEU A 135 -4.88 -3.69 -49.81
N ASN A 136 -4.31 -4.74 -49.20
CA ASN A 136 -4.36 -4.99 -47.75
C ASN A 136 -3.14 -4.45 -46.96
N SER A 137 -2.28 -3.63 -47.57
CA SER A 137 -1.08 -3.10 -46.88
C SER A 137 -1.38 -1.97 -45.88
N SER A 138 -2.55 -1.31 -45.95
CA SER A 138 -2.88 -0.21 -45.04
C SER A 138 -3.27 -0.69 -43.64
N THR A 139 -4.00 -1.80 -43.53
CA THR A 139 -4.44 -2.36 -42.24
C THR A 139 -3.27 -2.89 -41.41
N GLN A 140 -2.24 -3.42 -42.07
CA GLN A 140 -1.04 -3.93 -41.39
C GLN A 140 -0.19 -2.83 -40.73
N SER A 141 -0.19 -1.62 -41.31
CA SER A 141 0.55 -0.47 -40.74
C SER A 141 -0.07 0.03 -39.43
N VAL A 142 -1.41 0.05 -39.37
CA VAL A 142 -2.18 0.47 -38.19
C VAL A 142 -1.98 -0.50 -37.04
N GLU A 143 -2.01 -1.81 -37.31
CA GLU A 143 -1.81 -2.85 -36.30
C GLU A 143 -0.40 -2.79 -35.69
N ARG A 144 0.63 -2.55 -36.51
CA ARG A 144 2.01 -2.37 -36.03
C ARG A 144 2.15 -1.12 -35.15
N MET A 145 1.53 -0.01 -35.52
CA MET A 145 1.53 1.21 -34.71
C MET A 145 0.81 1.02 -33.37
N GLN A 146 -0.33 0.32 -33.35
CA GLN A 146 -1.04 0.02 -32.11
C GLN A 146 -0.19 -0.84 -31.16
N LYS A 147 0.49 -1.87 -31.69
CA LYS A 147 1.36 -2.74 -30.89
C LYS A 147 2.55 -1.97 -30.29
N ILE A 148 3.12 -1.02 -31.03
CA ILE A 148 4.20 -0.15 -30.54
C ILE A 148 3.67 0.78 -29.44
N ALA A 149 2.50 1.41 -29.65
CA ALA A 149 1.90 2.30 -28.66
C ALA A 149 1.59 1.60 -27.33
N LEU A 150 1.11 0.34 -27.38
CA LEU A 150 0.87 -0.46 -26.17
C LEU A 150 2.17 -0.78 -25.41
N ARG A 151 3.27 -1.08 -26.12
CA ARG A 151 4.57 -1.32 -25.49
C ARG A 151 5.13 -0.08 -24.81
N VAL A 152 5.00 1.09 -25.43
CA VAL A 152 5.44 2.37 -24.83
C VAL A 152 4.66 2.67 -23.56
N ARG A 153 3.32 2.51 -23.58
CA ARG A 153 2.48 2.74 -22.40
C ARG A 153 2.82 1.78 -21.25
N ASN A 154 3.07 0.50 -21.53
CA ASN A 154 3.48 -0.44 -20.49
C ASN A 154 4.86 -0.10 -19.90
N LYS A 155 5.82 0.35 -20.72
CA LYS A 155 7.14 0.76 -20.26
C LYS A 155 7.07 1.95 -19.30
N GLU A 156 6.21 2.93 -19.57
CA GLU A 156 6.01 4.08 -18.67
C GLU A 156 5.42 3.67 -17.32
N ARG A 157 4.54 2.66 -17.27
CA ARG A 157 3.98 2.17 -16.01
C ARG A 157 5.07 1.53 -15.13
N VAL A 158 5.93 0.72 -15.74
CA VAL A 158 7.05 0.07 -15.04
C VAL A 158 8.02 1.12 -14.47
N LEU A 159 8.37 2.15 -15.26
CA LEU A 159 9.25 3.23 -14.79
C LEU A 159 8.65 4.03 -13.62
N ARG A 160 7.34 4.28 -13.63
CA ARG A 160 6.66 4.95 -12.51
C ARG A 160 6.66 4.09 -11.25
N GLU A 161 6.49 2.78 -11.41
CA GLU A 161 6.49 1.84 -10.28
C GLU A 161 7.88 1.76 -9.63
N GLU A 162 8.95 1.69 -10.43
CA GLU A 162 10.34 1.76 -9.92
C GLU A 162 10.61 3.06 -9.15
N GLU A 163 10.13 4.20 -9.64
CA GLU A 163 10.32 5.48 -8.94
C GLU A 163 9.59 5.50 -7.58
N THR A 164 8.40 4.90 -7.51
CA THR A 164 7.68 4.79 -6.23
C THR A 164 8.37 3.86 -5.24
N ILE A 165 8.98 2.77 -5.71
CA ILE A 165 9.76 1.85 -4.88
C ILE A 165 10.98 2.57 -4.30
N ARG A 166 11.75 3.29 -5.13
CA ARG A 166 12.92 4.05 -4.65
C ARG A 166 12.56 5.14 -3.63
N LYS A 167 11.43 5.83 -3.83
CA LYS A 167 10.93 6.81 -2.84
C LYS A 167 10.53 6.12 -1.53
N GLY A 168 9.92 4.94 -1.60
CA GLY A 168 9.59 4.13 -0.43
C GLY A 168 10.83 3.70 0.37
N GLU A 169 11.91 3.32 -0.32
CA GLU A 169 13.18 2.96 0.32
C GLU A 169 13.81 4.12 1.08
N LEU A 170 13.86 5.32 0.48
CA LEU A 170 14.37 6.51 1.14
C LEU A 170 13.55 6.89 2.38
N ALA A 171 12.23 6.81 2.29
CA ALA A 171 11.34 7.07 3.43
C ALA A 171 11.56 6.05 4.56
N LYS A 172 11.77 4.77 4.21
CA LYS A 172 12.11 3.71 5.18
C LYS A 172 13.43 3.99 5.87
N GLU A 173 14.48 4.36 5.13
CA GLU A 173 15.78 4.71 5.72
C GLU A 173 15.68 5.90 6.68
N GLN A 174 14.91 6.93 6.31
CA GLN A 174 14.67 8.10 7.17
C GLN A 174 13.94 7.70 8.46
N LEU A 175 12.92 6.84 8.36
CA LEU A 175 12.19 6.34 9.52
C LEU A 175 13.10 5.55 10.48
N ILE A 176 13.95 4.67 9.94
CA ILE A 176 14.89 3.89 10.75
C ILE A 176 15.88 4.82 11.48
N LYS A 177 16.44 5.82 10.79
CA LYS A 177 17.34 6.81 11.41
C LYS A 177 16.64 7.60 12.52
N ALA A 178 15.40 8.04 12.27
CA ALA A 178 14.62 8.76 13.28
C ALA A 178 14.38 7.88 14.53
N LEU A 179 13.99 6.63 14.34
CA LEU A 179 13.78 5.68 15.44
C LEU A 179 15.05 5.43 16.25
N GLN A 180 16.20 5.26 15.59
CA GLN A 180 17.50 5.13 16.27
C GLN A 180 17.82 6.35 17.14
N ILE A 181 17.69 7.56 16.58
CA ILE A 181 17.93 8.81 17.33
C ILE A 181 16.99 8.92 18.53
N THR A 182 15.72 8.54 18.38
CA THR A 182 14.77 8.57 19.50
C THR A 182 15.10 7.54 20.58
N SER A 183 15.54 6.34 20.18
CA SER A 183 15.98 5.29 21.09
C SER A 183 17.20 5.72 21.89
N ASP A 184 18.19 6.32 21.23
CA ASP A 184 19.41 6.82 21.89
C ASP A 184 19.09 7.93 22.89
N LYS A 185 18.17 8.85 22.54
CA LYS A 185 17.71 9.89 23.46
C LYS A 185 16.97 9.32 24.67
N LEU A 186 16.12 8.33 24.46
CA LEU A 186 15.38 7.67 25.55
C LEU A 186 16.35 6.95 26.50
N ASN A 187 17.33 6.24 25.97
CA ASN A 187 18.39 5.62 26.76
C ASN A 187 19.21 6.65 27.55
N ALA A 188 19.54 7.80 26.96
CA ALA A 188 20.26 8.87 27.66
C ALA A 188 19.44 9.45 28.82
N VAL A 189 18.13 9.64 28.63
CA VAL A 189 17.21 10.09 29.69
C VAL A 189 17.11 9.05 30.79
N GLN A 190 16.96 7.77 30.44
CA GLN A 190 16.88 6.68 31.42
C GLN A 190 18.16 6.57 32.25
N LYS A 191 19.33 6.67 31.60
CA LYS A 191 20.64 6.70 32.28
C LYS A 191 20.76 7.92 33.21
N LYS A 192 20.24 9.09 32.80
CA LYS A 192 20.24 10.28 33.64
C LYS A 192 19.38 10.09 34.89
N ILE A 193 18.17 9.52 34.76
CA ILE A 193 17.27 9.25 35.89
C ILE A 193 17.91 8.26 36.88
N GLN A 194 18.50 7.17 36.37
CA GLN A 194 19.15 6.16 37.21
C GLN A 194 20.46 6.67 37.84
N GLY A 195 21.24 7.47 37.14
CA GLY A 195 22.51 8.01 37.63
C GLY A 195 22.40 9.11 38.67
N THR A 196 21.27 9.83 38.75
CA THR A 196 21.07 10.89 39.76
C THR A 196 20.65 10.41 41.15
N GLN A 197 20.41 9.11 41.37
CA GLN A 197 19.95 8.60 42.68
C GLN A 197 21.08 8.28 43.69
N GLU A 198 22.35 8.36 43.31
CA GLU A 198 23.45 7.80 44.13
C GLU A 198 24.19 8.79 45.05
N HIS A 199 23.88 10.09 45.09
CA HIS A 199 24.68 10.98 45.94
C HIS A 199 23.90 12.15 46.54
N ASN A 200 23.11 11.87 47.58
CA ASN A 200 22.81 12.86 48.60
C ASN A 200 23.45 12.37 49.92
N PRO A 201 24.65 12.85 50.28
CA PRO A 201 25.16 12.63 51.63
C PRO A 201 24.24 13.37 52.59
N ILE A 202 23.53 12.61 53.42
CA ILE A 202 22.78 13.13 54.55
C ILE A 202 23.81 13.79 55.48
N SER A 203 23.72 15.09 55.67
CA SER A 203 24.39 15.86 56.72
C SER A 203 23.35 16.62 57.51
#